data_AF-A0A925RMC8-F1
#
_entry.id   AF-A0A925RMC8-F1
#
_cell.length_a   1.000
_cell.length_b   1.000
_cell.length_c   1.000
_cell.angle_alpha   90.00
_cell.angle_beta   90.00
_cell.angle_gamma   90.00
#
_symmetry.space_group_name_H-M   'P 1'
#
loop_
_entity.id
_entity.type
_entity.pdbx_description
1 polymer ?
#
loop_
_entity_poly.entity_id
_entity_poly.type
_entity_poly.pdbx_seq_one_letter_code
_entity_poly.pdbx_strand_id
1 'polypeptide(L)'
;WTVTAPDEAQLAGARTELGLAADAPVPLRIRVTFAQPALVAYKNIWLGQHADNPVLDPITIDGRDARTATTLTVAPETDIRLAVEFDATHDVNWLTSCGTMHDYDLARAYLRVEPEDPQSGTLAVVVRDPDGGVSWRIWPITAE
;
A
#
# COMPACT_ATOMS: atom_id res chain seq x y z
N TRP A 1 10.58 -1.58 15.77
CA TRP A 1 9.77 -2.67 16.34
C TRP A 1 10.16 -3.93 15.61
N THR A 2 10.22 -5.07 16.30
CA THR A 2 10.62 -6.36 15.71
C THR A 2 9.52 -7.36 16.03
N VAL A 3 9.02 -8.06 15.01
CA VAL A 3 8.08 -9.18 15.19
C VAL A 3 8.85 -10.45 14.85
N THR A 4 8.91 -11.37 15.80
CA THR A 4 9.51 -12.70 15.61
C THR A 4 8.40 -13.64 15.15
N ALA A 5 8.61 -14.33 14.03
CA ALA A 5 7.71 -15.39 13.59
C ALA A 5 7.78 -16.58 14.57
N PRO A 6 6.65 -17.25 14.84
CA PRO A 6 6.66 -18.48 15.64
C PRO A 6 7.41 -19.59 14.91
N ASP A 7 7.91 -20.56 15.67
CA ASP A 7 8.51 -21.76 15.11
C ASP A 7 7.46 -22.77 14.62
N GLU A 8 7.92 -23.82 13.93
CA GLU A 8 7.04 -24.86 13.38
C GLU A 8 6.24 -25.62 14.45
N ALA A 9 6.81 -25.80 15.65
CA ALA A 9 6.12 -26.50 16.74
C ALA A 9 4.96 -25.65 17.27
N GLN A 10 5.17 -24.35 17.42
CA GLN A 10 4.14 -23.39 17.79
C GLN A 10 3.04 -23.31 16.73
N LEU A 11 3.39 -23.30 15.44
CA LEU A 11 2.41 -23.33 14.35
C LEU A 11 1.59 -24.63 14.34
N ALA A 12 2.23 -25.79 14.54
CA ALA A 12 1.53 -27.07 14.62
C ALA A 12 0.54 -27.13 15.80
N GLY A 13 0.92 -26.58 16.96
CA GLY A 13 0.03 -26.40 18.10
C GLY A 13 -1.18 -25.53 17.77
N ALA A 14 -0.95 -24.35 17.16
CA ALA A 14 -2.01 -23.44 16.76
C ALA A 14 -2.97 -24.06 15.73
N ARG A 15 -2.47 -24.83 14.75
CA ARG A 15 -3.32 -25.57 13.79
C ARG A 15 -4.23 -26.55 14.50
N THR A 16 -3.70 -27.29 15.48
CA THR A 16 -4.46 -28.25 16.27
C THR A 16 -5.57 -27.56 17.08
N GLU A 17 -5.24 -26.47 17.77
CA GLU A 17 -6.21 -25.70 18.57
C GLU A 17 -7.35 -25.11 17.72
N LEU A 18 -7.03 -24.68 16.50
CA LEU A 18 -7.99 -24.09 15.55
C LEU A 18 -8.73 -25.13 14.70
N GLY A 19 -8.43 -26.43 14.84
CA GLY A 19 -9.03 -27.49 14.03
C GLY A 19 -8.66 -27.41 12.55
N LEU A 20 -7.49 -26.87 12.22
CA LEU A 20 -6.96 -26.74 10.87
C LEU A 20 -6.22 -28.01 10.44
N ALA A 21 -6.10 -28.22 9.12
CA ALA A 21 -5.22 -29.26 8.58
C ALA A 21 -3.75 -28.98 8.94
N ALA A 22 -2.90 -30.02 8.95
CA ALA A 22 -1.51 -29.92 9.41
C ALA A 22 -0.64 -28.95 8.60
N ASP A 23 -0.98 -28.73 7.34
CA ASP A 23 -0.32 -27.83 6.37
C ASP A 23 -1.12 -26.54 6.11
N ALA A 24 -2.30 -26.39 6.72
CA ALA A 24 -3.11 -25.20 6.52
C ALA A 24 -2.42 -23.96 7.10
N PRO A 25 -2.50 -22.81 6.40
CA PRO A 25 -2.01 -21.55 6.95
C PRO A 25 -2.80 -21.16 8.20
N VAL A 26 -2.12 -20.59 9.19
CA VAL A 26 -2.75 -20.11 10.42
C VAL A 26 -3.12 -18.63 10.27
N PRO A 27 -4.41 -18.26 10.28
CA PRO A 27 -4.82 -16.88 10.12
C PRO A 27 -4.51 -16.05 11.39
N LEU A 28 -3.89 -14.89 11.23
CA LEU A 28 -3.64 -13.93 12.30
C LEU A 28 -4.12 -12.54 11.88
N ARG A 29 -4.89 -11.88 12.75
CA ARG A 29 -5.30 -10.48 12.58
C ARG A 29 -4.50 -9.56 13.51
N ILE A 30 -3.63 -8.76 12.93
CA ILE A 30 -2.87 -7.73 13.63
C ILE A 30 -3.69 -6.45 13.67
N ARG A 31 -3.73 -5.79 14.84
CA ARG A 31 -4.28 -4.45 15.02
C ARG A 31 -3.15 -3.50 15.40
N VAL A 32 -3.03 -2.38 14.71
CA VAL A 32 -2.03 -1.33 14.99
C VAL A 32 -2.74 -0.01 15.23
N THR A 33 -2.29 0.75 16.23
CA THR A 33 -2.78 2.11 16.53
C THR A 33 -1.62 3.10 16.38
N PHE A 34 -1.77 4.18 15.61
CA PHE A 34 -0.63 5.01 15.19
C PHE A 34 -0.80 6.54 15.30
N ALA A 35 -1.96 7.07 15.72
CA ALA A 35 -2.12 8.51 15.98
C ALA A 35 -3.23 8.80 17.02
N GLN A 36 -3.39 10.07 17.42
CA GLN A 36 -4.51 10.57 18.24
C GLN A 36 -5.37 11.58 17.45
N PRO A 37 -6.72 11.49 17.48
CA PRO A 37 -7.51 10.38 18.03
C PRO A 37 -7.16 9.06 17.31
N ALA A 38 -7.41 7.93 17.97
CA ALA A 38 -6.88 6.62 17.59
C ALA A 38 -7.15 6.26 16.11
N LEU A 39 -6.13 6.41 15.26
CA LEU A 39 -6.12 5.81 13.93
C LEU A 39 -5.72 4.36 14.06
N VAL A 40 -6.62 3.46 13.68
CA VAL A 40 -6.46 2.01 13.82
C VAL A 40 -6.41 1.38 12.44
N ALA A 41 -5.38 0.55 12.20
CA ALA A 41 -5.28 -0.31 11.02
C ALA A 41 -5.36 -1.78 11.44
N TYR A 42 -5.91 -2.59 10.55
CA TYR A 42 -5.89 -4.03 10.67
C TYR A 42 -5.11 -4.63 9.51
N LYS A 43 -4.35 -5.68 9.79
CA LYS A 43 -3.71 -6.51 8.77
C LYS A 43 -4.04 -7.98 9.05
N ASN A 44 -4.52 -8.67 8.03
CA ASN A 44 -4.60 -10.13 8.04
C ASN A 44 -3.27 -10.68 7.51
N ILE A 45 -2.74 -11.69 8.18
CA ILE A 45 -1.57 -12.46 7.74
C ILE A 45 -1.85 -13.95 7.90
N TRP A 46 -1.16 -14.76 7.12
CA TRP A 46 -1.28 -16.22 7.10
C TRP A 46 0.08 -16.80 7.47
N LEU A 47 0.19 -17.38 8.68
CA LEU A 47 1.44 -17.95 9.16
C LEU A 47 1.63 -19.38 8.62
N GLY A 48 2.89 -19.76 8.37
CA GLY A 48 3.25 -21.06 7.81
C GLY A 48 3.09 -21.14 6.28
N GLN A 49 2.73 -20.04 5.62
CA GLN A 49 2.77 -19.89 4.17
C GLN A 49 3.73 -18.76 3.82
N HIS A 50 4.62 -18.99 2.87
CA HIS A 50 5.47 -17.93 2.32
C HIS A 50 4.62 -17.04 1.40
N ALA A 51 4.73 -15.72 1.58
CA ALA A 51 4.14 -14.73 0.70
C ALA A 51 5.18 -13.63 0.46
N ASP A 52 5.39 -13.28 -0.80
CA ASP A 52 6.24 -12.16 -1.19
C ASP A 52 5.41 -10.88 -1.23
N ASN A 53 6.07 -9.72 -1.14
CA ASN A 53 5.38 -8.46 -1.40
C ASN A 53 5.29 -8.22 -2.93
N PRO A 54 4.22 -7.58 -3.43
CA PRO A 54 4.08 -7.27 -4.85
C PRO A 54 5.25 -6.39 -5.34
N VAL A 55 5.73 -6.63 -6.55
CA VAL A 55 6.79 -5.78 -7.13
C VAL A 55 6.15 -4.54 -7.76
N LEU A 56 6.43 -3.35 -7.20
CA LEU A 56 5.96 -2.07 -7.77
C LEU A 56 6.79 -1.66 -8.99
N ASP A 57 6.58 -2.32 -10.10
CA ASP A 57 7.24 -2.05 -11.37
C ASP A 57 6.36 -2.43 -12.57
N PRO A 58 6.00 -1.47 -13.47
CA PRO A 58 6.36 -0.05 -13.47
C PRO A 58 5.48 0.81 -12.57
N ILE A 59 5.97 2.02 -12.27
CA ILE A 59 5.16 3.11 -11.71
C ILE A 59 5.36 4.35 -12.58
N THR A 60 4.27 4.90 -13.10
CA THR A 60 4.33 6.11 -13.93
C THR A 60 3.52 7.26 -13.35
N ILE A 61 4.09 8.46 -13.42
CA ILE A 61 3.46 9.72 -13.04
C ILE A 61 3.66 10.69 -14.19
N ASP A 62 2.56 11.16 -14.76
CA ASP A 62 2.52 11.98 -15.98
C ASP A 62 3.32 11.36 -17.14
N GLY A 63 3.18 10.04 -17.31
CA GLY A 63 3.88 9.27 -18.34
C GLY A 63 5.38 9.05 -18.10
N ARG A 64 5.95 9.51 -16.98
CA ARG A 64 7.36 9.32 -16.62
C ARG A 64 7.51 8.22 -15.56
N ASP A 65 8.58 7.44 -15.64
CA ASP A 65 8.93 6.47 -14.60
C ASP A 65 9.25 7.20 -13.27
N ALA A 66 8.47 6.90 -12.24
CA ALA A 66 8.58 7.51 -10.93
C ALA A 66 9.47 6.71 -9.97
N ARG A 67 10.01 5.56 -10.37
CA ARG A 67 10.76 4.66 -9.47
C ARG A 67 12.16 5.13 -9.11
N THR A 68 12.69 6.15 -9.77
CA THR A 68 13.97 6.76 -9.39
C THR A 68 13.81 8.20 -8.93
N ALA A 69 12.60 8.75 -9.00
CA ALA A 69 12.31 10.09 -8.53
C ALA A 69 12.48 10.14 -6.99
N THR A 70 13.24 11.14 -6.53
CA THR A 70 13.41 11.47 -5.11
C THR A 70 12.40 12.53 -4.65
N THR A 71 11.90 13.33 -5.59
CA THR A 71 10.81 14.31 -5.41
C THR A 71 10.01 14.40 -6.71
N LEU A 72 8.75 14.82 -6.62
CA LEU A 72 7.89 15.08 -7.76
C LEU A 72 7.53 16.57 -7.83
N THR A 73 7.62 17.13 -9.02
CA THR A 73 7.08 18.47 -9.33
C THR A 73 5.98 18.30 -10.35
N VAL A 74 4.81 18.86 -10.08
CA VAL A 74 3.64 18.76 -10.95
C VAL A 74 3.08 20.13 -11.27
N ALA A 75 2.50 20.28 -12.46
CA ALA A 75 1.82 21.52 -12.80
C ALA A 75 0.51 21.65 -12.01
N PRO A 76 0.19 22.81 -11.42
CA PRO A 76 -1.11 23.05 -10.82
C PRO A 76 -2.22 23.06 -11.89
N GLU A 77 -3.47 22.92 -11.44
CA GLU A 77 -4.70 23.03 -12.25
C GLU A 77 -4.78 22.08 -13.46
N THR A 78 -3.94 21.04 -13.48
CA THR A 78 -3.84 20.05 -14.55
C THR A 78 -4.03 18.63 -14.00
N ASP A 79 -4.64 17.75 -14.79
CA ASP A 79 -4.82 16.35 -14.42
C ASP A 79 -3.51 15.57 -14.60
N ILE A 80 -2.83 15.30 -13.49
CA ILE A 80 -1.59 14.53 -13.43
C ILE A 80 -1.94 13.05 -13.41
N ARG A 81 -1.66 12.35 -14.51
CA ARG A 81 -2.01 10.92 -14.67
C ARG A 81 -1.08 10.03 -13.85
N LEU A 82 -1.66 9.10 -13.09
CA LEU A 82 -0.94 8.14 -12.26
C LEU A 82 -1.26 6.73 -12.74
N ALA A 83 -0.25 5.86 -12.80
CA ALA A 83 -0.49 4.46 -13.13
C ALA A 83 0.53 3.51 -12.50
N VAL A 84 0.03 2.34 -12.13
CA VAL A 84 0.77 1.11 -11.87
C VAL A 84 0.17 -0.02 -12.70
N GLU A 85 0.94 -1.06 -13.00
CA GLU A 85 0.45 -2.20 -13.78
C GLU A 85 0.17 -3.38 -12.85
N PHE A 86 -1.08 -3.46 -12.36
CA PHE A 86 -1.60 -4.59 -11.62
C PHE A 86 -2.96 -5.00 -12.18
N ASP A 87 -3.30 -6.28 -12.05
CA ASP A 87 -4.62 -6.79 -12.39
C ASP A 87 -5.65 -6.47 -11.30
N ALA A 88 -6.92 -6.80 -11.57
CA ALA A 88 -8.03 -6.53 -10.66
C ALA A 88 -8.02 -7.39 -9.38
N THR A 89 -7.07 -8.32 -9.22
CA THR A 89 -6.93 -9.09 -7.96
C THR A 89 -6.17 -8.32 -6.90
N HIS A 90 -5.46 -7.26 -7.28
CA HIS A 90 -4.73 -6.40 -6.37
C HIS A 90 -5.58 -5.22 -5.91
N ASP A 91 -5.46 -4.88 -4.63
CA ASP A 91 -6.01 -3.65 -4.06
C ASP A 91 -4.96 -2.53 -4.21
N VAL A 92 -5.26 -1.53 -5.04
CA VAL A 92 -4.40 -0.38 -5.31
C VAL A 92 -5.02 0.86 -4.68
N ASN A 93 -4.23 1.61 -3.91
CA ASN A 93 -4.65 2.89 -3.35
C ASN A 93 -3.59 3.97 -3.59
N TRP A 94 -4.01 5.05 -4.23
CA TRP A 94 -3.27 6.30 -4.33
C TRP A 94 -3.70 7.23 -3.20
N LEU A 95 -2.73 7.87 -2.56
CA LEU A 95 -2.94 8.74 -1.41
C LEU A 95 -2.15 10.03 -1.63
N THR A 96 -2.76 11.17 -1.31
CA THR A 96 -2.06 12.46 -1.39
C THR A 96 -2.37 13.34 -0.18
N SER A 97 -1.42 14.20 0.17
CA SER A 97 -1.63 15.36 1.05
C SER A 97 -1.45 16.70 0.31
N CYS A 98 -1.36 16.66 -1.03
CA CYS A 98 -1.19 17.79 -1.94
C CYS A 98 -2.19 17.60 -3.08
N GLY A 99 -3.21 18.46 -3.16
CA GLY A 99 -4.31 18.33 -4.12
C GLY A 99 -5.38 17.29 -3.78
N THR A 100 -6.25 17.05 -4.76
CA THR A 100 -7.35 16.08 -4.72
C THR A 100 -7.08 14.89 -5.65
N MET A 101 -7.28 13.67 -5.13
CA MET A 101 -7.12 12.42 -5.87
C MET A 101 -8.45 11.93 -6.44
N HIS A 102 -8.44 11.49 -7.69
CA HIS A 102 -9.57 10.87 -8.37
C HIS A 102 -9.23 9.44 -8.79
N ASP A 103 -10.23 8.56 -8.77
CA ASP A 103 -10.06 7.12 -9.04
C ASP A 103 -8.96 6.50 -8.17
N TYR A 104 -8.87 6.96 -6.93
CA TYR A 104 -7.74 6.69 -6.04
C TYR A 104 -7.60 5.20 -5.70
N ASP A 105 -8.67 4.42 -5.82
CA ASP A 105 -8.75 2.99 -5.55
C ASP A 105 -8.52 2.11 -6.80
N LEU A 106 -8.10 2.73 -7.92
CA LEU A 106 -7.79 2.03 -9.17
C LEU A 106 -6.28 2.06 -9.50
N ALA A 107 -5.86 1.10 -10.33
CA ALA A 107 -4.49 1.04 -10.85
C ALA A 107 -4.10 2.29 -11.67
N ARG A 108 -5.09 2.97 -12.25
CA ARG A 108 -4.95 4.24 -12.96
C ARG A 108 -5.80 5.29 -12.28
N ALA A 109 -5.17 6.39 -11.92
CA ALA A 109 -5.78 7.50 -11.19
C ALA A 109 -5.34 8.84 -11.79
N TYR A 110 -5.88 9.94 -11.28
CA TYR A 110 -5.27 11.25 -11.52
C TYR A 110 -5.32 12.14 -10.30
N LEU A 111 -4.28 12.96 -10.17
CA LEU A 111 -4.15 14.00 -9.16
C LEU A 111 -4.42 15.35 -9.82
N ARG A 112 -5.16 16.22 -9.14
CA ARG A 112 -5.31 17.63 -9.51
C ARG A 112 -5.03 18.50 -8.28
N VAL A 113 -4.18 19.50 -8.44
CA VAL A 113 -3.84 20.46 -7.36
C VAL A 113 -4.46 21.80 -7.72
N GLU A 114 -5.50 22.21 -6.99
CA GLU A 114 -6.13 23.52 -7.17
C GLU A 114 -5.37 24.61 -6.38
N PRO A 115 -5.55 25.91 -6.70
CA PRO A 115 -4.82 27.00 -6.05
C PRO A 115 -4.99 27.06 -4.53
N GLU A 116 -6.14 26.63 -4.01
CA GLU A 116 -6.47 26.58 -2.58
C GLU A 116 -5.95 25.34 -1.86
N ASP A 117 -5.50 24.31 -2.59
CA ASP A 117 -4.98 23.09 -2.01
C ASP A 117 -3.58 23.32 -1.39
N PRO A 118 -3.12 22.43 -0.49
CA PRO A 118 -1.72 22.41 -0.11
C PRO A 118 -0.83 22.19 -1.35
N GLN A 119 0.06 23.14 -1.62
CA GLN A 119 0.97 23.11 -2.79
C GLN A 119 2.20 22.23 -2.59
N SER A 120 2.34 21.62 -1.41
CA SER A 120 3.42 20.69 -1.11
C SER A 120 2.94 19.61 -0.15
N GLY A 121 3.48 18.41 -0.26
CA GLY A 121 3.08 17.32 0.61
C GLY A 121 3.71 16.00 0.21
N THR A 122 2.90 14.95 0.29
CA THR A 122 3.31 13.59 -0.03
C THR A 122 2.31 12.96 -0.98
N LEU A 123 2.82 12.29 -2.01
CA LEU A 123 2.07 11.35 -2.83
C LEU A 123 2.54 9.93 -2.48
N ALA A 124 1.61 8.99 -2.38
CA ALA A 124 1.92 7.59 -2.16
C ALA A 124 1.05 6.68 -3.01
N VAL A 125 1.59 5.51 -3.34
CA VAL A 125 0.85 4.36 -3.86
C VAL A 125 1.05 3.19 -2.91
N VAL A 126 -0.03 2.48 -2.62
CA VAL A 126 -0.02 1.25 -1.82
C VAL A 126 -0.70 0.17 -2.64
N VAL A 127 -0.04 -0.97 -2.77
CA VAL A 127 -0.58 -2.15 -3.48
C VAL A 127 -0.56 -3.33 -2.52
N ARG A 128 -1.67 -4.05 -2.46
CA ARG A 128 -1.83 -5.28 -1.69
C ARG A 128 -2.26 -6.41 -2.60
N ASP A 129 -1.68 -7.58 -2.40
CA ASP A 129 -2.13 -8.82 -3.04
C ASP A 129 -3.11 -9.60 -2.15
N PRO A 130 -3.79 -10.61 -2.70
CA PRO A 130 -4.68 -11.49 -1.93
C PRO A 130 -4.01 -12.33 -0.85
N ASP A 131 -2.69 -12.55 -0.95
CA ASP A 131 -1.91 -13.42 -0.05
C ASP A 131 -1.37 -12.65 1.19
N GLY A 132 -1.66 -11.35 1.29
CA GLY A 132 -1.29 -10.49 2.41
C GLY A 132 0.05 -9.77 2.24
N GLY A 133 0.66 -9.90 1.06
CA GLY A 133 1.80 -9.10 0.63
C GLY A 133 1.37 -7.65 0.39
N VAL A 134 2.30 -6.75 0.68
CA VAL A 134 2.05 -5.31 0.57
C VAL A 134 3.32 -4.57 0.20
N SER A 135 3.20 -3.73 -0.81
CA SER A 135 4.25 -2.81 -1.22
C SER A 135 3.70 -1.41 -1.27
N TRP A 136 4.52 -0.44 -0.92
CA TRP A 136 4.17 0.96 -1.07
C TRP A 136 5.37 1.76 -1.52
N ARG A 137 5.05 2.91 -2.11
CA ARG A 137 6.05 3.92 -2.43
C ARG A 137 5.50 5.29 -2.12
N ILE A 138 6.40 6.16 -1.68
CA ILE A 138 6.09 7.48 -1.17
C ILE A 138 7.07 8.46 -1.80
N TRP A 139 6.56 9.60 -2.26
CA TRP A 139 7.34 10.70 -2.79
C TRP A 139 6.93 12.01 -2.11
N PRO A 140 7.90 12.85 -1.72
CA PRO A 140 7.63 14.27 -1.59
C PRO A 140 7.12 14.83 -2.92
N ILE A 141 6.12 15.70 -2.87
CA ILE A 141 5.52 16.33 -4.04
C ILE A 141 5.33 17.83 -3.81
N THR A 142 5.54 18.62 -4.86
CA THR A 142 5.25 20.06 -4.91
C THR A 142 4.52 20.40 -6.21
N ALA A 143 3.56 21.33 -6.14
CA ALA A 143 2.91 21.92 -7.29
C ALA A 143 3.53 23.28 -7.61
N GLU A 144 4.09 23.42 -8.83
CA GLU A 144 4.79 24.62 -9.32
C GLU A 144 4.56 24.86 -10.82
#